data_AF-A0A7R9C2A8-F1
#
_entry.id   AF-A0A7R9C2A8-F1
#
_cell.length_a   1.000
_cell.length_b   1.000
_cell.length_c   1.000
_cell.angle_alpha   90.00
_cell.angle_beta   90.00
_cell.angle_gamma   90.00
#
_symmetry.space_group_name_H-M   'P 1'
#
loop_
_entity.id
_entity.type
_entity.pdbx_description
1 polymer ?
#
loop_
_entity_poly.entity_id
_entity_poly.type
_entity_poly.pdbx_seq_one_letter_code
_entity_poly.pdbx_strand_id
1 'polypeptide(L)'
;MMNTPDEPQHEDDNELLTLEIIHRYVELLDKYFGSVCELDIIFNFEKAYFILDELLVGGEIQETSKKSVLKAIAAEDMLQEEETPQGLLEDYTLG
;
A
#
# COMPACT_ATOMS: atom_id res chain seq x y z
N MET A 1 -12.78 -8.33 15.69
CA MET A 1 -12.52 -9.22 14.54
C MET A 1 -12.29 -10.60 15.14
N MET A 2 -13.32 -11.46 15.09
CA MET A 2 -13.34 -12.80 15.68
C MET A 2 -13.06 -13.80 14.56
N ASN A 3 -12.03 -14.63 14.73
CA ASN A 3 -11.79 -15.76 13.83
C ASN A 3 -12.97 -16.74 13.99
N THR A 4 -13.71 -16.98 12.90
CA THR A 4 -14.82 -17.94 12.90
C THR A 4 -14.29 -19.37 12.70
N PRO A 5 -14.87 -20.39 13.34
CA PRO A 5 -14.40 -21.78 13.26
C PRO A 5 -14.41 -22.43 11.86
N ASP A 6 -15.02 -21.77 10.87
CA ASP A 6 -15.22 -22.27 9.50
C ASP A 6 -14.25 -21.67 8.47
N GLU A 7 -13.26 -20.86 8.88
CA GLU A 7 -12.21 -20.43 7.94
C GLU A 7 -11.35 -21.64 7.53
N PRO A 8 -11.23 -21.95 6.23
CA PRO A 8 -10.37 -23.02 5.77
C PRO A 8 -8.94 -22.74 6.25
N GLN A 9 -8.36 -23.67 6.99
CA GLN A 9 -6.94 -23.60 7.30
C GLN A 9 -6.20 -23.79 5.98
N HIS A 10 -5.50 -22.75 5.54
CA HIS A 10 -4.68 -22.76 4.33
C HIS A 10 -3.38 -23.56 4.56
N GLU A 11 -3.50 -24.84 4.93
CA GLU A 11 -2.35 -25.73 5.16
C GLU A 11 -1.53 -25.99 3.88
N ASP A 12 -2.07 -25.63 2.71
CA ASP A 12 -1.42 -25.76 1.41
C ASP A 12 -0.66 -24.49 0.98
N ASP A 13 -0.72 -23.39 1.75
CA ASP A 13 -0.02 -22.15 1.40
C ASP A 13 1.48 -22.30 1.58
N ASN A 14 2.24 -21.76 0.63
CA ASN A 14 3.70 -21.82 0.68
C ASN A 14 4.25 -20.77 1.65
N GLU A 15 4.74 -21.19 2.80
CA GLU A 15 5.22 -20.27 3.84
C GLU A 15 6.45 -19.46 3.40
N LEU A 16 7.27 -20.01 2.49
CA LEU A 16 8.38 -19.26 1.89
C LEU A 16 7.88 -18.15 0.97
N LEU A 17 6.77 -18.38 0.26
CA LEU A 17 6.14 -17.34 -0.55
C LEU A 17 5.56 -16.25 0.36
N THR A 18 4.94 -16.60 1.48
CA THR A 18 4.45 -15.63 2.48
C THR A 18 5.58 -14.78 3.04
N LEU A 19 6.72 -15.38 3.38
CA LEU A 19 7.90 -14.63 3.83
C LEU A 19 8.45 -13.72 2.73
N GLU A 20 8.45 -14.17 1.47
CA GLU A 20 8.86 -13.36 0.32
C GLU A 20 7.90 -12.18 0.09
N ILE A 21 6.59 -12.35 0.29
CA ILE A 21 5.59 -11.26 0.23
C ILE A 21 5.88 -10.22 1.31
N ILE A 22 6.15 -10.64 2.55
CA ILE A 22 6.51 -9.72 3.64
C ILE A 22 7.79 -8.96 3.29
N HIS A 23 8.81 -9.67 2.80
CA HIS A 23 10.07 -9.05 2.39
C HIS A 23 9.84 -8.03 1.27
N ARG A 24 9.04 -8.40 0.27
CA ARG A 24 8.64 -7.55 -0.85
C ARG A 24 8.00 -6.25 -0.38
N TYR A 25 7.06 -6.36 0.56
CA TYR A 25 6.36 -5.21 1.12
C TYR A 25 7.33 -4.27 1.82
N VAL A 26 8.25 -4.80 2.64
CA VAL A 26 9.28 -3.99 3.31
C VAL A 26 10.21 -3.30 2.29
N GLU A 27 10.61 -3.97 1.22
CA GLU A 27 11.42 -3.35 0.16
C GLU A 27 10.68 -2.24 -0.61
N LEU A 28 9.35 -2.35 -0.75
CA LEU A 28 8.55 -1.29 -1.36
C LEU A 28 8.45 -0.07 -0.44
N LEU A 29 8.22 -0.31 0.85
CA LEU A 29 8.25 0.73 1.88
C LEU A 29 9.60 1.44 1.92
N ASP A 30 10.71 0.69 1.89
CA ASP A 30 12.06 1.26 1.90
C ASP A 30 12.35 2.14 0.68
N LYS A 31 11.86 1.73 -0.50
CA LYS A 31 11.99 2.52 -1.73
C LYS A 31 11.12 3.76 -1.74
N TYR A 32 9.93 3.68 -1.16
CA TYR A 32 8.99 4.80 -1.11
C TYR A 32 9.45 5.87 -0.12
N PHE A 33 9.77 5.49 1.12
CA PHE A 33 10.18 6.42 2.18
C PHE A 33 11.67 6.82 2.11
N GLY A 34 12.51 6.01 1.47
CA GLY A 34 13.94 6.29 1.33
C GLY A 34 14.71 6.09 2.62
N SER A 35 14.99 4.82 2.97
CA SER A 35 15.50 4.36 4.28
C SER A 35 14.42 4.37 5.36
N VAL A 36 13.43 3.50 5.17
CA VAL A 36 12.23 3.44 6.02
C VAL A 36 12.55 3.09 7.47
N CYS A 37 11.88 3.74 8.40
CA CYS A 37 11.86 3.38 9.82
C CYS A 37 10.43 3.19 10.35
N GLU A 38 10.29 2.67 11.56
CA GLU A 38 8.99 2.43 12.19
C GLU A 38 8.17 3.71 12.38
N LEU A 39 8.82 4.86 12.57
CA LEU A 39 8.14 6.14 12.71
C LEU A 39 7.49 6.57 11.40
N ASP A 40 8.11 6.30 10.25
CA ASP A 40 7.53 6.63 8.94
C ASP A 40 6.20 5.91 8.74
N ILE A 41 6.12 4.64 9.17
CA ILE A 41 4.89 3.85 9.13
C ILE A 41 3.86 4.37 10.14
N ILE A 42 4.27 4.75 11.35
CA ILE A 42 3.36 5.28 12.37
C ILE A 42 2.73 6.60 11.93
N PHE A 43 3.51 7.48 11.31
CA PHE A 43 3.05 8.81 10.91
C PHE A 43 2.35 8.85 9.55
N ASN A 44 2.62 7.89 8.66
CA ASN A 44 2.07 7.82 7.31
C ASN A 44 1.40 6.45 7.07
N PHE A 45 0.59 5.99 8.02
CA PHE A 45 0.00 4.65 7.96
C PHE A 45 -0.92 4.49 6.74
N GLU A 46 -1.60 5.56 6.33
CA GLU A 46 -2.42 5.60 5.11
C GLU A 46 -1.60 5.31 3.86
N LYS A 47 -0.39 5.86 3.74
CA LYS A 47 0.52 5.58 2.63
C LYS A 47 0.99 4.12 2.66
N ALA A 48 1.26 3.58 3.84
CA ALA A 48 1.59 2.17 4.00
C ALA A 48 0.44 1.26 3.52
N TYR A 49 -0.83 1.61 3.82
CA TYR A 49 -1.98 0.88 3.31
C TYR A 49 -2.12 0.97 1.78
N PHE A 50 -1.91 2.14 1.17
CA PHE A 50 -1.95 2.25 -0.30
C PHE A 50 -0.88 1.37 -0.97
N ILE A 51 0.33 1.34 -0.40
CA ILE A 51 1.40 0.46 -0.88
C ILE A 51 1.01 -1.02 -0.74
N LEU A 52 0.34 -1.38 0.36
CA LEU A 52 -0.12 -2.74 0.61
C LEU A 52 -1.22 -3.16 -0.37
N ASP A 53 -2.19 -2.27 -0.64
CA ASP A 53 -3.31 -2.52 -1.54
C ASP A 53 -2.85 -2.68 -3.00
N GLU A 54 -1.78 -1.98 -3.42
CA GLU A 54 -1.18 -2.21 -4.74
C GLU A 54 -0.41 -3.54 -4.82
N LEU A 55 0.03 -4.09 -3.69
CA LEU A 55 0.74 -5.36 -3.63
C LEU A 55 -0.21 -6.56 -3.51
N LEU A 56 -1.24 -6.45 -2.67
CA LEU A 56 -2.14 -7.54 -2.29
C LEU A 56 -3.61 -7.12 -2.43
N VAL A 57 -4.45 -8.04 -2.90
CA VAL A 57 -5.90 -7.87 -2.93
C VAL A 57 -6.59 -9.15 -2.48
N GLY A 58 -7.50 -9.03 -1.51
CA GLY A 58 -8.24 -10.19 -1.00
C GLY A 58 -7.35 -11.29 -0.39
N GLY A 59 -6.14 -10.95 0.06
CA GLY A 59 -5.17 -11.91 0.60
C GLY A 59 -4.20 -12.51 -0.42
N GLU A 60 -4.36 -12.20 -1.71
CA GLU A 60 -3.55 -12.74 -2.80
C GLU A 60 -2.66 -11.67 -3.44
N ILE A 61 -1.58 -12.08 -4.11
CA ILE A 61 -0.70 -11.14 -4.83
C ILE A 61 -1.45 -10.51 -6.01
N GLN A 62 -1.59 -9.19 -5.99
CA GLN A 62 -2.14 -8.40 -7.09
C GLN A 62 -1.06 -8.11 -8.14
N GLU A 63 0.05 -7.51 -7.72
CA GLU A 63 1.10 -7.03 -8.62
C GLU A 63 2.46 -7.60 -8.23
N THR A 64 3.14 -8.21 -9.21
CA THR A 64 4.43 -8.86 -9.00
C THR A 64 5.60 -7.97 -9.38
N SER A 65 5.39 -6.86 -10.07
CA SER A 65 6.43 -5.91 -10.46
C SER A 65 6.53 -4.76 -9.46
N LYS A 66 7.66 -4.69 -8.70
CA LYS A 66 7.96 -3.56 -7.82
C LYS A 66 7.90 -2.21 -8.53
N LYS A 67 8.27 -2.17 -9.82
CA LYS A 67 8.25 -0.94 -10.63
C LYS A 67 6.82 -0.49 -10.96
N SER A 68 5.92 -1.45 -11.16
CA SER A 68 4.51 -1.17 -11.44
C SER A 68 3.85 -0.60 -10.18
N VAL A 69 4.05 -1.25 -9.02
CA VAL A 69 3.54 -0.78 -7.73
C VAL A 69 3.99 0.65 -7.43
N LEU A 70 5.30 0.93 -7.49
CA LEU A 70 5.81 2.28 -7.23
C LEU A 70 5.28 3.35 -8.20
N LYS A 71 4.99 2.97 -9.45
CA LYS A 71 4.40 3.88 -10.43
C LYS A 71 2.92 4.17 -10.12
N ALA A 72 2.18 3.15 -9.69
CA ALA A 72 0.78 3.29 -9.30
C ALA A 72 0.65 4.21 -8.09
N ILE A 73 1.46 3.96 -7.04
CA ILE A 73 1.50 4.81 -5.84
C ILE A 73 1.84 6.26 -6.19
N ALA A 74 2.84 6.49 -7.05
CA ALA A 74 3.20 7.84 -7.46
C ALA A 74 2.07 8.56 -8.24
N ALA A 75 1.28 7.82 -9.02
CA ALA A 75 0.11 8.39 -9.69
C ALA A 75 -1.01 8.71 -8.70
N GLU A 76 -1.20 7.87 -7.69
CA GLU A 76 -2.19 8.09 -6.62
C GLU A 76 -1.82 9.28 -5.74
N ASP A 77 -0.54 9.45 -5.41
CA ASP A 77 -0.04 10.63 -4.69
C ASP A 77 -0.36 11.93 -5.43
N MET A 78 -0.17 11.97 -6.76
CA MET A 78 -0.52 13.13 -7.58
C MET A 78 -2.01 13.45 -7.55
N LEU A 79 -2.88 12.43 -7.61
CA LEU A 79 -4.32 12.62 -7.55
C LEU A 79 -4.79 13.11 -6.18
N GLN A 80 -4.19 12.59 -5.09
CA GLN A 80 -4.52 13.04 -3.74
C GLN A 80 -4.07 14.47 -3.46
N GLU A 81 -2.97 14.93 -4.06
CA GLU A 81 -2.56 16.34 -3.98
C GLU A 81 -3.57 17.28 -4.68
N GLU A 82 -4.13 16.84 -5.82
CA GLU A 82 -5.16 17.58 -6.57
C GLU A 82 -6.50 17.67 -5.80
N GLU A 83 -6.82 16.69 -4.95
CA GLU A 83 -8.05 16.66 -4.15
C GLU A 83 -7.95 17.41 -2.80
N THR A 84 -6.81 18.02 -2.48
CA THR A 84 -6.69 18.82 -1.25
C THR A 84 -7.67 20.01 -1.28
N PRO A 85 -8.22 20.44 -0.11
CA PRO A 85 -9.11 21.60 -0.05
C PRO A 85 -8.49 22.84 -0.67
N GLN A 86 -7.15 22.95 -0.68
CA GLN A 86 -6.40 24.03 -1.32
C GLN A 86 -6.65 24.08 -2.84
N GLY A 87 -6.55 22.95 -3.55
CA GLY A 87 -6.83 22.88 -5.00
C GLY A 87 -8.31 23.13 -5.31
N LEU A 88 -9.19 22.57 -4.48
CA LEU A 88 -10.63 22.75 -4.60
C LEU A 88 -11.10 24.20 -4.31
N LEU A 89 -10.36 24.95 -3.48
CA LEU A 89 -10.60 26.37 -3.20
C LEU A 89 -10.11 27.30 -4.31
N GLU A 90 -9.03 26.95 -5.02
CA GLU A 90 -8.54 27.73 -6.16
C GLU A 90 -9.53 27.68 -7.34
N ASP A 91 -10.16 26.53 -7.58
CA ASP A 91 -11.20 26.40 -8.61
C ASP A 91 -12.51 27.14 -8.27
N TYR A 92 -12.86 27.24 -6.98
CA TYR A 92 -14.07 27.95 -6.53
C TYR A 92 -13.91 29.48 -6.41
N THR A 93 -12.68 30.00 -6.41
CA THR A 93 -12.41 31.45 -6.28
C THR A 93 -12.14 32.16 -7.61
N LEU A 94 -12.06 31.40 -8.72
CA LEU A 94 -11.92 31.92 -10.09
C LEU A 94 -13.22 31.85 -10.91
N GLY A 95 -14.36 31.58 -10.27
CA GLY A 95 -15.70 31.60 -10.88
C GLY A 95 -16.47 32.90 -10.65
#